data_AF-A0A0L0FF33-F1
#
_entry.id   AF-A0A0L0FF33-F1
#
_cell.length_a   1.000
_cell.length_b   1.000
_cell.length_c   1.000
_cell.angle_alpha   90.00
_cell.angle_beta   90.00
_cell.angle_gamma   90.00
#
_symmetry.space_group_name_H-M   'P 1'
#
loop_
_entity.id
_entity.type
_entity.pdbx_description
1 polymer ?
#
loop_
_entity_poly.entity_id
_entity_poly.type
_entity_poly.pdbx_seq_one_letter_code
_entity_poly.pdbx_strand_id
1 'polypeptide(L)'
;MSRLARLCCRALGERGFSIGIEDVTPSLDLSNSVSDMCGTGYVECDQYIQDFKENKLRLLPGCSAEESLEAEVSRVLNKLREKAGKLCLAGLMRYNAPMAMTNCGSKGSENNIAQMIACVGNQMVNGARIPDGFESRSLPHFERFSKTPQAKGFVRNSFYTGLEPTEFFFHAMAGREGLVDTAVKTANTGYMQRR
;
A
#
# COMPACT_ATOMS: atom_id res chain seq x y z
N MET A 1 -18.92 19.72 26.08
CA MET A 1 -18.35 18.36 25.92
C MET A 1 -19.17 17.27 26.61
N SER A 2 -19.34 17.25 27.94
CA SER A 2 -19.95 16.11 28.65
C SER A 2 -21.44 15.82 28.35
N ARG A 3 -22.23 16.84 27.98
CA ARG A 3 -23.65 16.66 27.62
C ARG A 3 -23.81 16.01 26.25
N LEU A 4 -23.04 16.49 25.27
CA LEU A 4 -23.01 15.93 23.91
C LEU A 4 -22.53 14.48 23.94
N ALA A 5 -21.44 14.18 24.67
CA ALA A 5 -20.93 12.82 24.81
C ALA A 5 -21.99 11.87 25.40
N ARG A 6 -22.68 12.27 26.48
CA ARG A 6 -23.75 11.43 27.08
C ARG A 6 -24.92 11.20 26.12
N LEU A 7 -25.34 12.22 25.40
CA LEU A 7 -26.42 12.10 24.40
C LEU A 7 -26.00 11.16 23.26
N CYS A 8 -24.82 11.39 22.65
CA CYS A 8 -24.32 10.57 21.55
C CYS A 8 -24.09 9.12 21.98
N CYS A 9 -23.53 8.88 23.17
CA CYS A 9 -23.36 7.52 23.70
C CYS A 9 -24.69 6.81 23.90
N ARG A 10 -25.73 7.50 24.43
CA ARG A 10 -27.07 6.91 24.57
C ARG A 10 -27.68 6.58 23.20
N ALA A 11 -27.60 7.51 22.25
CA ALA A 11 -28.13 7.31 20.89
C ALA A 11 -27.41 6.16 20.15
N LEU A 12 -26.07 6.08 20.26
CA LEU A 12 -25.30 4.97 19.69
C LEU A 12 -25.60 3.64 20.37
N GLY A 13 -25.85 3.64 21.69
CA GLY A 13 -26.23 2.43 22.43
C GLY A 13 -27.59 1.87 22.01
N GLU A 14 -28.53 2.71 21.61
CA GLU A 14 -29.84 2.29 21.09
C GLU A 14 -29.78 1.88 19.61
N ARG A 15 -28.98 2.57 18.78
CA ARG A 15 -28.86 2.28 17.34
C ARG A 15 -27.94 1.09 17.04
N GLY A 16 -26.85 0.95 17.79
CA GLY A 16 -25.75 0.05 17.47
C GLY A 16 -24.88 0.55 16.31
N PHE A 17 -23.60 0.20 16.35
CA PHE A 17 -22.66 0.40 15.24
C PHE A 17 -21.63 -0.74 15.29
N SER A 18 -21.42 -1.41 14.15
CA SER A 18 -20.49 -2.53 14.04
C SER A 18 -19.81 -2.51 12.68
N ILE A 19 -18.74 -3.29 12.55
CA ILE A 19 -18.02 -3.55 11.31
C ILE A 19 -17.87 -5.07 11.16
N GLY A 20 -18.17 -5.58 9.97
CA GLY A 20 -18.04 -6.99 9.63
C GLY A 20 -17.07 -7.24 8.48
N ILE A 21 -16.85 -8.53 8.18
CA ILE A 21 -16.09 -8.94 6.99
C ILE A 21 -16.82 -8.55 5.68
N GLU A 22 -18.15 -8.48 5.72
CA GLU A 22 -18.99 -8.08 4.60
C GLU A 22 -18.72 -6.63 4.17
N ASP A 23 -18.40 -5.74 5.12
CA ASP A 23 -18.06 -4.34 4.84
C ASP A 23 -16.73 -4.18 4.06
N VAL A 24 -15.90 -5.21 4.04
CA VAL A 24 -14.59 -5.22 3.38
C VAL A 24 -14.50 -6.28 2.28
N THR A 25 -15.63 -6.89 1.92
CA THR A 25 -15.70 -7.87 0.84
C THR A 25 -15.78 -7.14 -0.51
N PRO A 26 -14.81 -7.32 -1.42
CA PRO A 26 -14.86 -6.71 -2.74
C PRO A 26 -15.97 -7.34 -3.60
N SER A 27 -16.59 -6.53 -4.46
CA SER A 27 -17.44 -7.06 -5.53
C SER A 27 -16.59 -7.73 -6.61
N LEU A 28 -17.15 -8.71 -7.31
CA LEU A 28 -16.43 -9.43 -8.37
C LEU A 28 -15.94 -8.47 -9.47
N ASP A 29 -16.77 -7.49 -9.84
CA ASP A 29 -16.43 -6.46 -10.82
C ASP A 29 -15.25 -5.59 -10.37
N LEU A 30 -15.20 -5.24 -9.08
CA LEU A 30 -14.08 -4.51 -8.48
C LEU A 30 -12.81 -5.35 -8.52
N SER A 31 -12.87 -6.62 -8.11
CA SER A 31 -11.72 -7.53 -8.12
C SER A 31 -11.16 -7.74 -9.52
N ASN A 32 -12.02 -7.92 -10.52
CA ASN A 32 -11.61 -8.05 -11.92
C ASN A 32 -10.98 -6.74 -12.42
N SER A 33 -11.63 -5.60 -12.16
CA SER A 33 -11.10 -4.28 -12.56
C SER A 33 -9.73 -4.00 -11.94
N VAL A 34 -9.53 -4.34 -10.66
CA VAL A 34 -8.24 -4.19 -9.97
C VAL A 34 -7.19 -5.13 -10.56
N SER A 35 -7.56 -6.38 -10.86
CA SER A 35 -6.66 -7.32 -11.54
C SER A 35 -6.22 -6.82 -12.91
N ASP A 36 -7.13 -6.26 -13.71
CA ASP A 36 -6.83 -5.69 -15.03
C ASP A 36 -5.95 -4.44 -14.93
N MET A 37 -6.20 -3.57 -13.95
CA MET A 37 -5.34 -2.43 -13.64
C MET A 37 -3.93 -2.88 -13.23
N CYS A 38 -3.82 -3.93 -12.43
CA CYS A 38 -2.52 -4.52 -12.07
C CYS A 38 -1.79 -5.08 -13.29
N GLY A 39 -2.49 -5.81 -14.16
CA GLY A 39 -1.92 -6.34 -15.40
C GLY A 39 -1.40 -5.25 -16.33
N THR A 40 -2.19 -4.20 -16.57
CA THR A 40 -1.77 -3.05 -17.40
C THR A 40 -0.58 -2.31 -16.81
N GLY A 41 -0.56 -2.08 -15.48
CA GLY A 41 0.58 -1.45 -14.82
C GLY A 41 1.86 -2.30 -14.85
N TYR A 42 1.75 -3.64 -14.82
CA TYR A 42 2.92 -4.52 -14.98
C TYR A 42 3.48 -4.44 -16.39
N VAL A 43 2.63 -4.42 -17.42
CA VAL A 43 3.08 -4.23 -18.82
C VAL A 43 3.80 -2.89 -18.99
N GLU A 44 3.29 -1.81 -18.40
CA GLU A 44 3.94 -0.50 -18.42
C GLU A 44 5.32 -0.54 -17.69
N CYS A 45 5.40 -1.20 -16.54
CA CYS A 45 6.67 -1.38 -15.83
C CYS A 45 7.67 -2.21 -16.64
N ASP A 46 7.21 -3.26 -17.31
CA ASP A 46 8.05 -4.13 -18.13
C ASP A 46 8.62 -3.38 -19.35
N GLN A 47 7.84 -2.47 -19.94
CA GLN A 47 8.32 -1.56 -20.99
C GLN A 47 9.46 -0.67 -20.48
N TYR A 48 9.30 -0.04 -19.31
CA TYR A 48 10.38 0.76 -18.71
C TYR A 48 11.63 -0.08 -18.39
N ILE A 49 11.46 -1.32 -17.97
CA ILE A 49 12.57 -2.25 -17.72
C ILE A 49 13.27 -2.64 -19.04
N GLN A 50 12.52 -2.80 -20.14
CA GLN A 50 13.08 -3.05 -21.47
C GLN A 50 13.85 -1.83 -21.99
N ASP A 51 13.28 -0.64 -21.89
CA ASP A 51 13.95 0.61 -22.29
C ASP A 51 15.25 0.83 -21.51
N PHE A 52 15.28 0.44 -20.23
CA PHE A 52 16.50 0.45 -19.43
C PHE A 52 17.55 -0.55 -19.95
N LYS A 53 17.14 -1.78 -20.31
CA LYS A 53 18.04 -2.78 -20.88
C LYS A 53 18.61 -2.35 -22.25
N GLU A 54 17.82 -1.63 -23.03
CA GLU A 54 18.21 -1.10 -24.35
C GLU A 54 18.96 0.25 -24.27
N ASN A 55 19.20 0.78 -23.06
CA ASN A 55 19.78 2.11 -22.81
C ASN A 55 19.00 3.27 -23.48
N LYS A 56 17.70 3.10 -23.70
CA LYS A 56 16.80 4.11 -24.28
C LYS A 56 16.03 4.91 -23.22
N LEU A 57 16.17 4.55 -21.95
CA LEU A 57 15.46 5.20 -20.84
C LEU A 57 15.86 6.68 -20.73
N ARG A 58 14.85 7.56 -20.64
CA ARG A 58 15.07 8.97 -20.36
C ARG A 58 15.51 9.16 -18.91
N LEU A 59 16.69 9.73 -18.73
CA LEU A 59 17.23 10.06 -17.42
C LEU A 59 16.53 11.27 -16.81
N LEU A 60 16.26 11.20 -15.51
CA LEU A 60 15.82 12.34 -14.72
C LEU A 60 17.01 13.24 -14.37
N PRO A 61 16.84 14.56 -14.28
CA PRO A 61 17.94 15.48 -13.96
C PRO A 61 18.56 15.13 -12.60
N GLY A 62 19.88 14.91 -12.58
CA GLY A 62 20.62 14.60 -11.35
C GLY A 62 20.47 13.16 -10.84
N CYS A 63 19.81 12.28 -11.59
CA CYS A 63 19.67 10.86 -11.25
C CYS A 63 20.50 9.97 -12.17
N SER A 64 20.99 8.86 -11.64
CA SER A 64 21.54 7.76 -12.44
C SER A 64 20.45 7.05 -13.27
N ALA A 65 20.87 6.19 -14.19
CA ALA A 65 19.93 5.39 -14.99
C ALA A 65 19.08 4.46 -14.13
N GLU A 66 19.65 3.89 -13.08
CA GLU A 66 18.94 2.99 -12.17
C GLU A 66 17.96 3.75 -11.29
N GLU A 67 18.38 4.88 -10.72
CA GLU A 67 17.50 5.74 -9.92
C GLU A 67 16.35 6.31 -10.76
N SER A 68 16.61 6.65 -12.02
CA SER A 68 15.58 7.11 -12.94
C SER A 68 14.54 6.02 -13.22
N LEU A 69 14.99 4.77 -13.45
CA LEU A 69 14.09 3.63 -13.62
C LEU A 69 13.24 3.39 -12.36
N GLU A 70 13.88 3.37 -11.19
CA GLU A 70 13.22 3.13 -9.91
C GLU A 70 12.18 4.20 -9.60
N ALA A 71 12.47 5.47 -9.90
CA ALA A 71 11.54 6.58 -9.74
C ALA A 71 10.32 6.43 -10.65
N GLU A 72 10.54 6.09 -11.93
CA GLU A 72 9.46 5.93 -12.91
C GLU A 72 8.56 4.72 -12.58
N VAL A 73 9.15 3.56 -12.26
CA VAL A 73 8.38 2.37 -11.88
C VAL A 73 7.61 2.62 -10.59
N SER A 74 8.23 3.22 -9.58
CA SER A 74 7.55 3.56 -8.32
C SER A 74 6.39 4.54 -8.56
N ARG A 75 6.55 5.50 -9.47
CA ARG A 75 5.49 6.44 -9.87
C ARG A 75 4.30 5.72 -10.51
N VAL A 76 4.54 4.79 -11.43
CA VAL A 76 3.48 3.99 -12.08
C VAL A 76 2.73 3.15 -11.04
N LEU A 77 3.45 2.43 -10.19
CA LEU A 77 2.86 1.56 -9.16
C LEU A 77 2.07 2.34 -8.10
N ASN A 78 2.55 3.51 -7.69
CA ASN A 78 1.82 4.38 -6.77
C ASN A 78 0.53 4.93 -7.40
N LYS A 79 0.57 5.35 -8.67
CA LYS A 79 -0.64 5.78 -9.41
C LYS A 79 -1.65 4.65 -9.56
N LEU A 80 -1.19 3.42 -9.82
CA LEU A 80 -2.04 2.25 -9.89
C LEU A 80 -2.76 2.02 -8.56
N ARG A 81 -2.03 2.03 -7.44
CA ARG A 81 -2.62 1.91 -6.10
C ARG A 81 -3.68 2.99 -5.83
N GLU A 82 -3.40 4.25 -6.18
CA GLU A 82 -4.35 5.34 -6.01
C GLU A 82 -5.60 5.18 -6.86
N LYS A 83 -5.46 4.76 -8.13
CA LYS A 83 -6.61 4.47 -9.01
C LYS A 83 -7.45 3.33 -8.47
N ALA A 84 -6.81 2.23 -8.05
CA ALA A 84 -7.49 1.09 -7.45
C ALA A 84 -8.23 1.48 -6.16
N GLY A 85 -7.60 2.31 -5.31
CA GLY A 85 -8.23 2.85 -4.11
C GLY A 85 -9.46 3.71 -4.42
N LYS A 86 -9.37 4.64 -5.38
CA LYS A 86 -10.50 5.48 -5.79
C LYS A 86 -11.66 4.67 -6.36
N LEU A 87 -11.36 3.68 -7.20
CA LEU A 87 -12.37 2.79 -7.79
C LEU A 87 -13.06 1.97 -6.69
N CYS A 88 -12.29 1.47 -5.72
CA CYS A 88 -12.83 0.80 -4.54
C CYS A 88 -13.78 1.71 -3.75
N LEU A 89 -13.36 2.92 -3.39
CA LEU A 89 -14.16 3.84 -2.59
C LEU A 89 -15.45 4.26 -3.31
N ALA A 90 -15.40 4.43 -4.63
CA ALA A 90 -16.57 4.74 -5.44
C ALA A 90 -17.56 3.56 -5.54
N GLY A 91 -17.07 2.32 -5.43
CA GLY A 91 -17.89 1.11 -5.45
C GLY A 91 -18.54 0.75 -4.11
N LEU A 92 -18.12 1.37 -3.01
CA LEU A 92 -18.68 1.08 -1.68
C LEU A 92 -20.04 1.72 -1.47
N MET A 93 -20.92 1.01 -0.78
CA MET A 93 -22.22 1.54 -0.38
C MET A 93 -22.05 2.75 0.56
N ARG A 94 -22.93 3.75 0.42
CA ARG A 94 -22.93 4.95 1.27
C ARG A 94 -23.00 4.66 2.78
N TYR A 95 -23.63 3.55 3.16
CA TYR A 95 -23.82 3.14 4.55
C TYR A 95 -22.79 2.11 5.05
N ASN A 96 -21.72 1.87 4.29
CA ASN A 96 -20.62 1.00 4.71
C ASN A 96 -19.94 1.53 5.99
N ALA A 97 -19.71 0.67 6.97
CA ALA A 97 -19.19 1.07 8.28
C ALA A 97 -17.76 1.68 8.23
N PRO A 98 -16.75 1.05 7.58
CA PRO A 98 -15.44 1.66 7.32
C PRO A 98 -15.51 3.05 6.69
N MET A 99 -16.38 3.24 5.70
CA MET A 99 -16.58 4.55 5.06
C MET A 99 -17.16 5.57 6.04
N ALA A 100 -18.16 5.18 6.84
CA ALA A 100 -18.73 6.07 7.86
C ALA A 100 -17.69 6.49 8.91
N MET A 101 -16.84 5.58 9.38
CA MET A 101 -15.76 5.87 10.34
C MET A 101 -14.72 6.83 9.78
N THR A 102 -14.35 6.65 8.52
CA THR A 102 -13.39 7.50 7.81
C THR A 102 -13.97 8.90 7.59
N ASN A 103 -15.21 8.99 7.11
CA ASN A 103 -15.88 10.26 6.84
C ASN A 103 -16.14 11.09 8.11
N CYS A 104 -16.43 10.43 9.24
CA CYS A 104 -16.59 11.14 10.51
C CYS A 104 -15.25 11.43 11.21
N GLY A 105 -14.13 10.95 10.67
CA GLY A 105 -12.79 11.15 11.21
C GLY A 105 -12.54 10.44 12.55
N SER A 106 -13.30 9.39 12.86
CA SER A 106 -13.17 8.68 14.13
C SER A 106 -11.97 7.73 14.14
N LYS A 107 -11.83 6.91 13.09
CA LYS A 107 -10.70 5.99 12.92
C LYS A 107 -10.60 5.51 11.47
N GLY A 108 -9.36 5.31 11.03
CA GLY A 108 -9.05 4.84 9.69
C GLY A 108 -8.94 5.96 8.67
N SER A 109 -8.53 5.58 7.47
CA SER A 109 -8.36 6.45 6.31
C SER A 109 -8.81 5.70 5.05
N GLU A 110 -9.04 6.45 3.98
CA GLU A 110 -9.32 5.89 2.64
C GLU A 110 -8.27 4.86 2.21
N ASN A 111 -7.00 5.08 2.56
CA ASN A 111 -5.92 4.14 2.29
C ASN A 111 -6.10 2.80 3.03
N ASN A 112 -6.59 2.82 4.27
CA ASN A 112 -6.83 1.57 5.02
C ASN A 112 -7.92 0.74 4.34
N ILE A 113 -8.99 1.40 3.87
CA ILE A 113 -10.07 0.73 3.12
C ILE A 113 -9.52 0.16 1.80
N ALA A 114 -8.75 0.94 1.05
CA ALA A 114 -8.13 0.50 -0.19
C ALA A 114 -7.20 -0.72 0.00
N GLN A 115 -6.42 -0.75 1.09
CA GLN A 115 -5.53 -1.89 1.38
C GLN A 115 -6.29 -3.14 1.83
N MET A 116 -7.40 -2.97 2.55
CA MET A 116 -8.26 -4.09 2.96
C MET A 116 -8.96 -4.73 1.76
N ILE A 117 -9.44 -3.92 0.81
CA ILE A 117 -10.36 -4.38 -0.24
C ILE A 117 -9.67 -4.55 -1.60
N ALA A 118 -8.89 -3.55 -2.05
CA ALA A 118 -8.37 -3.48 -3.41
C ALA A 118 -6.94 -4.04 -3.55
N CYS A 119 -5.94 -3.35 -3.01
CA CYS A 119 -4.53 -3.80 -3.05
C CYS A 119 -3.70 -3.12 -1.96
N VAL A 120 -2.74 -3.83 -1.37
CA VAL A 120 -1.84 -3.26 -0.36
C VAL A 120 -0.84 -2.27 -0.99
N GLY A 121 -0.30 -2.61 -2.16
CA GLY A 121 0.59 -1.78 -2.96
C GLY A 121 2.08 -1.93 -2.63
N ASN A 122 2.86 -0.93 -3.04
CA ASN A 122 4.32 -0.97 -2.99
C ASN A 122 4.87 -0.96 -1.55
N GLN A 123 5.74 -1.93 -1.22
CA GLN A 123 6.48 -1.96 0.04
C GLN A 123 7.85 -1.32 -0.16
N MET A 124 8.17 -0.33 0.66
CA MET A 124 9.42 0.41 0.59
C MET A 124 10.22 0.18 1.87
N VAL A 125 11.53 0.07 1.72
CA VAL A 125 12.48 0.02 2.82
C VAL A 125 13.55 1.11 2.62
N ASN A 126 13.77 1.96 3.62
CA ASN A 126 14.70 3.10 3.55
C ASN A 126 14.45 4.03 2.33
N GLY A 127 13.19 4.25 1.97
CA GLY A 127 12.81 5.13 0.86
C GLY A 127 13.02 4.56 -0.55
N ALA A 128 13.47 3.30 -0.67
CA ALA A 128 13.56 2.58 -1.94
C ALA A 128 12.64 1.35 -1.94
N ARG A 129 12.40 0.77 -3.11
CA ARG A 129 11.78 -0.56 -3.22
C ARG A 129 12.69 -1.62 -2.57
N ILE A 130 12.16 -2.82 -2.33
CA ILE A 130 12.88 -3.86 -1.59
C ILE A 130 14.29 -4.10 -2.19
N PRO A 131 15.35 -3.93 -1.38
CA PRO A 131 16.73 -4.10 -1.85
C PRO A 131 17.05 -5.58 -2.11
N ASP A 132 18.12 -5.81 -2.86
CA ASP A 132 18.63 -7.16 -3.09
C ASP A 132 19.40 -7.65 -1.85
N GLY A 133 18.76 -8.51 -1.06
CA GLY A 133 19.37 -9.13 0.13
C GLY A 133 20.21 -10.36 -0.17
N PHE A 134 20.06 -10.95 -1.36
CA PHE A 134 20.87 -12.07 -1.85
C PHE A 134 21.76 -11.60 -3.02
N GLU A 135 22.50 -12.53 -3.63
CA GLU A 135 23.33 -12.28 -4.82
C GLU A 135 22.48 -11.76 -6.01
N SER A 136 22.37 -10.43 -6.10
CA SER A 136 21.63 -9.67 -7.12
C SER A 136 20.14 -10.02 -7.23
N ARG A 137 19.50 -10.37 -6.11
CA ARG A 137 18.05 -10.62 -6.04
C ARG A 137 17.49 -10.41 -4.63
N SER A 138 16.19 -10.16 -4.54
CA SER A 138 15.48 -9.93 -3.27
C SER A 138 15.18 -11.23 -2.51
N LEU A 139 14.74 -12.28 -3.21
CA LEU A 139 14.47 -13.62 -2.67
C LEU A 139 15.02 -14.70 -3.60
N PRO A 140 15.34 -15.90 -3.07
CA PRO A 140 15.83 -17.02 -3.88
C PRO A 140 14.81 -17.54 -4.91
N HIS A 141 13.53 -17.20 -4.72
CA HIS A 141 12.42 -17.52 -5.63
C HIS A 141 12.40 -16.67 -6.91
N PHE A 142 13.12 -15.54 -6.92
CA PHE A 142 13.21 -14.67 -8.09
C PHE A 142 14.52 -14.89 -8.84
N GLU A 143 14.47 -14.62 -10.14
CA GLU A 143 15.64 -14.60 -11.01
C GLU A 143 16.62 -13.49 -10.61
N ARG A 144 17.89 -13.69 -10.91
CA ARG A 144 18.94 -12.69 -10.69
C ARG A 144 18.66 -11.44 -11.54
N PHE A 145 18.94 -10.27 -10.99
CA PHE A 145 18.74 -8.96 -11.59
C PHE A 145 17.27 -8.63 -11.95
N SER A 146 16.29 -9.34 -11.38
CA SER A 146 14.88 -9.04 -11.61
C SER A 146 14.49 -7.70 -10.99
N LYS A 147 14.05 -6.75 -11.85
CA LYS A 147 13.56 -5.42 -11.46
C LYS A 147 12.02 -5.32 -11.48
N THR A 148 11.35 -6.46 -11.69
CA THR A 148 9.88 -6.55 -11.80
C THR A 148 9.20 -6.06 -10.51
N PRO A 149 7.96 -5.54 -10.60
CA PRO A 149 7.22 -5.08 -9.43
C PRO A 149 7.13 -6.12 -8.31
N GLN A 150 6.84 -7.38 -8.66
CA GLN A 150 6.70 -8.49 -7.71
C GLN A 150 8.02 -8.81 -7.00
N ALA A 151 9.13 -8.87 -7.75
CA ALA A 151 10.45 -9.12 -7.17
C ALA A 151 10.92 -7.98 -6.27
N LYS A 152 10.42 -6.76 -6.47
CA LYS A 152 10.82 -5.56 -5.72
C LYS A 152 9.78 -5.09 -4.70
N GLY A 153 8.84 -5.96 -4.31
CA GLY A 153 7.97 -5.73 -3.14
C GLY A 153 6.63 -5.06 -3.42
N PHE A 154 6.15 -5.07 -4.65
CA PHE A 154 4.77 -4.66 -4.93
C PHE A 154 3.80 -5.78 -4.55
N VAL A 155 2.88 -5.48 -3.63
CA VAL A 155 1.82 -6.40 -3.19
C VAL A 155 0.56 -6.10 -3.97
N ARG A 156 0.16 -7.00 -4.87
CA ARG A 156 -1.04 -6.81 -5.70
C ARG A 156 -2.30 -7.14 -4.92
N ASN A 157 -2.19 -8.11 -4.02
CA ASN A 157 -3.33 -8.63 -3.27
C ASN A 157 -3.76 -7.66 -2.17
N SER A 158 -4.99 -7.80 -1.69
CA SER A 158 -5.53 -7.06 -0.54
C SER A 158 -5.48 -7.91 0.72
N PHE A 159 -5.73 -7.31 1.89
CA PHE A 159 -5.84 -8.10 3.13
C PHE A 159 -7.04 -9.05 3.09
N TYR A 160 -8.09 -8.73 2.33
CA TYR A 160 -9.22 -9.63 2.14
C TYR A 160 -8.85 -10.87 1.33
N THR A 161 -8.15 -10.71 0.20
CA THR A 161 -7.74 -11.84 -0.66
C THR A 161 -6.62 -12.67 -0.04
N GLY A 162 -5.87 -12.08 0.90
CA GLY A 162 -4.68 -12.67 1.49
C GLY A 162 -3.42 -12.40 0.66
N LEU A 163 -2.27 -12.40 1.33
CA LEU A 163 -0.97 -12.16 0.68
C LEU A 163 -0.31 -13.48 0.29
N GLU A 164 0.39 -13.47 -0.84
CA GLU A 164 1.30 -14.55 -1.20
C GLU A 164 2.51 -14.60 -0.24
N PRO A 165 3.21 -15.75 -0.11
CA PRO A 165 4.36 -15.85 0.81
C PRO A 165 5.46 -14.82 0.56
N THR A 166 5.74 -14.48 -0.70
CA THR A 166 6.71 -13.45 -1.09
C THR A 166 6.23 -12.05 -0.70
N GLU A 167 4.96 -11.75 -0.99
CA GLU A 167 4.30 -10.50 -0.61
C GLU A 167 4.26 -10.31 0.91
N PHE A 168 3.92 -11.36 1.66
CA PHE A 168 3.89 -11.37 3.12
C PHE A 168 5.27 -11.04 3.69
N PHE A 169 6.32 -11.67 3.16
CA PHE A 169 7.68 -11.43 3.63
C PHE A 169 8.13 -9.98 3.37
N PHE A 170 7.86 -9.44 2.18
CA PHE A 170 8.16 -8.04 1.88
C PHE A 170 7.34 -7.05 2.71
N HIS A 171 6.06 -7.37 2.98
CA HIS A 171 5.23 -6.57 3.86
C HIS A 171 5.76 -6.58 5.31
N ALA A 172 6.21 -7.73 5.79
CA ALA A 172 6.84 -7.86 7.11
C ALA A 172 8.16 -7.08 7.20
N MET A 173 8.97 -7.07 6.14
CA MET A 173 10.21 -6.26 6.07
C MET A 173 9.91 -4.76 6.21
N ALA A 174 8.98 -4.23 5.42
CA ALA A 174 8.57 -2.82 5.52
C ALA A 174 7.93 -2.50 6.88
N GLY A 175 7.09 -3.41 7.40
CA GLY A 175 6.51 -3.27 8.74
C GLY A 175 7.56 -3.21 9.84
N ARG A 176 8.66 -3.97 9.72
CA ARG A 176 9.75 -3.97 10.70
C ARG A 176 10.48 -2.62 10.75
N GLU A 177 10.71 -1.98 9.61
CA GLU A 177 11.32 -0.63 9.58
C GLU A 177 10.47 0.36 10.40
N GLY A 178 9.16 0.37 10.19
CA GLY A 178 8.25 1.23 10.93
C GLY A 178 8.27 0.99 12.45
N LEU A 179 8.38 -0.26 12.88
CA LEU A 179 8.50 -0.61 14.31
C LEU A 179 9.83 -0.10 14.90
N VAL A 180 10.93 -0.23 14.17
CA VAL A 180 12.25 0.25 14.62
C VAL A 180 12.27 1.77 14.66
N ASP A 181 11.77 2.44 13.62
CA ASP A 181 11.68 3.91 13.57
C ASP A 181 10.84 4.46 14.72
N THR A 182 9.72 3.81 15.07
CA THR A 182 8.89 4.19 16.23
C THR A 182 9.67 4.10 17.54
N ALA A 183 10.45 3.04 17.73
CA ALA A 183 11.27 2.87 18.93
C ALA A 183 12.37 3.94 19.04
N VAL A 184 13.06 4.23 17.93
CA VAL A 184 14.11 5.26 17.87
C VAL A 184 13.52 6.65 18.09
N LYS A 185 12.41 6.99 17.42
CA LYS A 185 11.74 8.28 17.60
C LYS A 185 11.30 8.48 19.03
N THR A 186 10.72 7.47 19.67
CA THR A 186 10.27 7.56 21.07
C THR A 186 11.42 7.90 22.02
N ALA A 187 12.58 7.25 21.85
CA ALA A 187 13.77 7.54 22.65
C ALA A 187 14.29 8.97 22.41
N ASN A 188 14.39 9.39 21.15
CA ASN A 188 14.89 10.72 20.78
C ASN A 188 13.95 11.85 21.22
N THR A 189 12.63 11.71 21.00
CA THR A 189 11.66 12.74 21.41
C THR A 189 11.61 12.86 22.92
N GLY A 190 11.69 11.75 23.65
CA GLY A 190 11.73 11.75 25.12
C GLY A 190 12.98 12.43 25.67
N TYR A 191 14.14 12.24 25.02
CA TYR A 191 15.37 12.95 25.38
C TYR A 191 15.25 14.46 25.08
N MET A 192 14.78 14.82 23.88
CA MET A 192 14.64 16.23 23.47
C MET A 192 13.64 16.99 24.33
N GLN A 193 12.55 16.36 24.80
CA GLN A 193 11.58 16.99 25.70
C GLN A 193 12.16 17.32 27.08
N ARG A 194 13.20 16.60 27.52
CA ARG A 194 13.83 16.79 28.83
C ARG A 194 14.95 17.84 28.83
N ARG A 195 15.42 18.24 27.64
CA ARG A 195 16.47 19.23 27.47
C ARG A 195 15.87 20.62 27.29
#